data_AF-A0A7Y7M283-F1
#
_entry.id   AF-A0A7Y7M283-F1
#
_cell.length_a   1.000
_cell.length_b   1.000
_cell.length_c   1.000
_cell.angle_alpha   90.00
_cell.angle_beta   90.00
_cell.angle_gamma   90.00
#
_symmetry.space_group_name_H-M   'P 1'
#
loop_
_entity.id
_entity.type
_entity.pdbx_description
1 polymer ?
#
loop_
_entity_poly.entity_id
_entity_poly.type
_entity_poly.pdbx_seq_one_letter_code
_entity_poly.pdbx_strand_id
1 'polypeptide(L)'
;MQTRHVGNNWVPLLCLSILFLAGAAASMVALSGNGAVPGVFAVGIVPAGCVAAPWLWRHPSWWIAPRKHYLYLAGGTLAGVLLLALVPFLHGCGPWLVLGGAVGTYGYFERLRLLVTTGGGVVLTGFLALAIHADVWGGGLQLLAAAALAFAANRLFVLRHGRRREVQDSDPGFIGRFEEFDVDAPPNFWERR
;
A
#
# COMPACT_ATOMS: atom_id res chain seq x y z
N MET A 1 25.02 -5.83 -4.51
CA MET A 1 24.05 -5.82 -3.39
C MET A 1 22.72 -5.33 -3.92
N GLN A 2 21.63 -6.10 -3.79
CA GLN A 2 20.29 -5.61 -4.15
C GLN A 2 19.83 -4.57 -3.12
N THR A 3 19.45 -3.38 -3.57
CA THR A 3 18.92 -2.33 -2.70
C THR A 3 17.49 -2.69 -2.27
N ARG A 4 17.33 -3.03 -0.99
CA ARG A 4 16.02 -3.28 -0.39
C ARG A 4 15.31 -1.95 -0.15
N HIS A 5 14.03 -1.88 -0.50
CA HIS A 5 13.26 -0.63 -0.36
C HIS A 5 11.81 -0.92 0.03
N VAL A 6 11.30 -0.23 1.05
CA VAL A 6 9.89 -0.38 1.52
C VAL A 6 8.89 -0.08 0.40
N GLY A 7 9.22 0.85 -0.50
CA GLY A 7 8.37 1.20 -1.63
C GLY A 7 8.09 0.02 -2.57
N ASN A 8 8.90 -1.05 -2.57
CA ASN A 8 8.67 -2.22 -3.44
C ASN A 8 7.36 -2.97 -3.15
N ASN A 9 6.73 -2.70 -2.00
CA ASN A 9 5.45 -3.27 -1.59
C ASN A 9 4.23 -2.66 -2.34
N TRP A 10 4.43 -1.72 -3.27
CA TRP A 10 3.34 -1.12 -4.04
C TRP A 10 2.59 -2.12 -4.95
N VAL A 11 3.28 -3.10 -5.54
CA VAL A 11 2.66 -4.11 -6.42
C VAL A 11 1.74 -5.05 -5.64
N PRO A 12 2.16 -5.67 -4.52
CA PRO A 12 1.23 -6.45 -3.69
C PRO A 12 -0.03 -5.68 -3.30
N LEU A 13 0.10 -4.40 -2.90
CA LEU A 13 -1.07 -3.58 -2.57
C LEU A 13 -1.96 -3.29 -3.77
N LEU A 14 -1.36 -3.05 -4.95
CA LEU A 14 -2.12 -2.84 -6.18
C LEU A 14 -2.89 -4.12 -6.56
N CYS A 15 -2.27 -5.29 -6.46
CA CYS A 15 -2.94 -6.57 -6.69
C CYS A 15 -4.12 -6.76 -5.73
N LEU A 16 -3.95 -6.43 -4.45
CA LEU A 16 -5.06 -6.47 -3.48
C LEU A 16 -6.14 -5.44 -3.81
N SER A 17 -5.78 -4.22 -4.21
CA SER A 17 -6.76 -3.20 -4.63
C SER A 17 -7.61 -3.69 -5.81
N ILE A 18 -6.97 -4.27 -6.84
CA ILE A 18 -7.64 -4.86 -8.00
C ILE A 18 -8.54 -6.02 -7.56
N LEU A 19 -8.09 -6.88 -6.65
CA LEU A 19 -8.87 -7.99 -6.12
C LEU A 19 -10.15 -7.49 -5.41
N PHE A 20 -10.02 -6.46 -4.57
CA PHE A 20 -11.18 -5.85 -3.90
C PHE A 20 -12.12 -5.19 -4.92
N LEU A 21 -11.59 -4.46 -5.90
CA LEU A 21 -12.37 -3.84 -6.96
C LEU A 21 -13.14 -4.88 -7.79
N ALA A 22 -12.49 -5.98 -8.18
CA ALA A 22 -13.11 -7.07 -8.90
C ALA A 22 -14.22 -7.73 -8.09
N GLY A 23 -14.01 -7.93 -6.79
CA GLY A 23 -15.05 -8.44 -5.91
C GLY A 23 -16.22 -7.46 -5.74
N ALA A 24 -15.97 -6.14 -5.75
CA ALA A 24 -17.03 -5.14 -5.69
C ALA A 24 -17.90 -5.19 -6.95
N ALA A 25 -17.24 -5.25 -8.12
CA ALA A 25 -17.92 -5.42 -9.41
C ALA A 25 -18.73 -6.73 -9.45
N ALA A 26 -18.15 -7.85 -9.01
CA ALA A 26 -18.85 -9.12 -8.96
C ALA A 26 -20.05 -9.11 -7.99
N SER A 27 -19.92 -8.47 -6.83
CA SER A 27 -21.02 -8.32 -5.86
C SER A 27 -22.19 -7.51 -6.45
N MET A 28 -21.89 -6.44 -7.17
CA MET A 28 -22.93 -5.64 -7.85
C MET A 28 -23.67 -6.43 -8.93
N VAL A 29 -22.98 -7.30 -9.67
CA VAL A 29 -23.58 -8.11 -10.75
C VAL A 29 -24.35 -9.32 -10.22
N ALA A 30 -23.81 -10.03 -9.23
CA ALA A 30 -24.33 -11.33 -8.80
C ALA A 30 -25.28 -11.27 -7.59
N LEU A 31 -25.15 -10.24 -6.74
CA LEU A 31 -25.81 -10.19 -5.42
C LEU A 31 -26.40 -8.81 -5.09
N SER A 32 -26.74 -8.00 -6.11
CA SER A 32 -27.30 -6.65 -5.93
C SER A 32 -26.48 -5.74 -5.00
N GLY A 33 -25.18 -6.01 -4.90
CA GLY A 33 -24.24 -5.25 -4.07
C GLY A 33 -24.09 -5.75 -2.63
N ASN A 34 -24.76 -6.84 -2.21
CA ASN A 34 -24.87 -7.34 -0.81
C ASN A 34 -23.53 -7.73 -0.13
N GLY A 35 -22.41 -7.33 -0.70
CA GLY A 35 -21.10 -7.49 -0.11
C GLY A 35 -20.48 -8.84 -0.46
N ALA A 36 -19.19 -8.73 -0.79
CA ALA A 36 -18.18 -9.78 -0.86
C ALA A 36 -18.66 -11.15 -1.36
N VAL A 37 -18.45 -11.42 -2.65
CA VAL A 37 -18.49 -12.80 -3.19
C VAL A 37 -17.22 -13.52 -2.72
N PRO A 38 -17.28 -14.44 -1.74
CA PRO A 38 -16.07 -15.03 -1.16
C PRO A 38 -15.26 -15.84 -2.20
N GLY A 39 -15.93 -16.39 -3.21
CA GLY A 39 -15.28 -17.07 -4.33
C GLY A 39 -14.31 -16.19 -5.12
N VAL A 40 -14.60 -14.89 -5.28
CA VAL A 40 -13.68 -13.96 -5.97
C VAL A 40 -12.39 -13.80 -5.21
N PHE A 41 -12.44 -13.74 -3.88
CA PHE A 41 -11.26 -13.65 -3.04
C PHE A 41 -10.48 -14.96 -2.99
N ALA A 42 -11.18 -16.09 -2.84
CA ALA A 42 -10.56 -17.41 -2.78
C ALA A 42 -9.82 -17.76 -4.08
N VAL A 43 -10.40 -17.45 -5.24
CA VAL A 43 -9.77 -17.69 -6.54
C VAL A 43 -8.76 -16.60 -6.87
N GLY A 44 -9.12 -15.33 -6.66
CA GLY A 44 -8.32 -14.17 -7.09
C GLY A 44 -7.06 -13.91 -6.26
N ILE A 45 -6.95 -14.45 -5.04
CA ILE A 45 -5.73 -14.36 -4.25
C ILE A 45 -4.56 -15.15 -4.88
N VAL A 46 -4.86 -16.22 -5.62
CA VAL A 46 -3.85 -17.05 -6.30
C VAL A 46 -3.12 -16.27 -7.40
N PRO A 47 -3.80 -15.69 -8.41
CA PRO A 47 -3.11 -14.89 -9.43
C PRO A 47 -2.46 -13.64 -8.82
N ALA A 48 -3.06 -13.02 -7.80
CA ALA A 48 -2.43 -11.92 -7.08
C ALA A 48 -1.09 -12.34 -6.44
N GLY A 49 -1.05 -13.52 -5.81
CA GLY A 49 0.18 -14.12 -5.29
C GLY A 49 1.19 -14.45 -6.38
N CYS A 50 0.74 -15.02 -7.50
CA CYS A 50 1.59 -15.34 -8.66
C CYS A 50 2.21 -14.09 -9.31
N VAL A 51 1.58 -12.91 -9.20
CA VAL A 51 2.16 -11.64 -9.68
C VAL A 51 3.07 -11.02 -8.61
N ALA A 52 2.63 -11.00 -7.36
CA ALA A 52 3.35 -10.38 -6.26
C ALA A 52 4.66 -11.11 -5.92
N ALA A 53 4.69 -12.44 -5.95
CA ALA A 53 5.87 -13.22 -5.57
C ALA A 53 7.06 -13.03 -6.52
N PRO A 54 6.92 -13.15 -7.86
CA PRO A 54 8.01 -12.85 -8.79
C PRO A 54 8.47 -11.39 -8.72
N TRP A 55 7.54 -10.47 -8.49
CA TRP A 55 7.89 -9.05 -8.30
C TRP A 55 8.77 -8.84 -7.08
N LEU A 56 8.38 -9.38 -5.92
CA LEU A 56 9.15 -9.26 -4.68
C LEU A 56 10.48 -10.01 -4.73
N TRP A 57 10.57 -11.08 -5.51
CA TRP A 57 11.85 -11.74 -5.79
C TRP A 57 12.80 -10.77 -6.52
N ARG A 58 12.33 -10.13 -7.59
CA ARG A 58 13.16 -9.19 -8.38
C ARG A 58 13.41 -7.87 -7.65
N HIS A 59 12.50 -7.46 -6.77
CA HIS A 59 12.54 -6.20 -6.03
C HIS A 59 12.28 -6.44 -4.54
N PRO A 60 13.29 -6.93 -3.78
CA PRO A 60 13.11 -7.26 -2.38
C PRO A 60 12.72 -6.02 -1.55
N SER A 61 11.76 -6.18 -0.65
CA SER A 61 11.42 -5.15 0.34
C SER A 61 12.34 -5.24 1.55
N TRP A 62 12.17 -4.35 2.54
CA TRP A 62 13.12 -4.14 3.64
C TRP A 62 13.31 -5.43 4.48
N TRP A 63 12.22 -6.10 4.85
CA TRP A 63 12.19 -7.37 5.59
C TRP A 63 12.96 -7.28 6.92
N ILE A 64 12.42 -6.50 7.85
CA ILE A 64 13.00 -6.28 9.19
C ILE A 64 12.79 -7.50 10.10
N ALA A 65 11.64 -8.17 10.00
CA ALA A 65 11.31 -9.30 10.87
C ALA A 65 12.03 -10.61 10.46
N PRO A 66 12.09 -11.63 11.34
CA PRO A 66 12.65 -12.92 10.96
C PRO A 66 11.85 -13.58 9.83
N ARG A 67 12.53 -14.23 8.87
CA ARG A 67 11.91 -14.85 7.67
C ARG A 67 10.71 -15.76 7.98
N LYS A 68 10.77 -16.48 9.11
CA LYS A 68 9.68 -17.37 9.57
C LYS A 68 8.35 -16.62 9.76
N HIS A 69 8.39 -15.37 10.21
CA HIS A 69 7.19 -14.56 10.44
C HIS A 69 6.45 -14.27 9.13
N TYR A 70 7.18 -13.97 8.05
CA TYR A 70 6.58 -13.76 6.74
C TYR A 70 6.01 -15.05 6.15
N LEU A 71 6.65 -16.20 6.40
CA LEU A 71 6.11 -17.50 5.98
C LEU A 71 4.81 -17.83 6.72
N TYR A 72 4.77 -17.62 8.05
CA TYR A 72 3.55 -17.79 8.82
C TYR A 72 2.46 -16.82 8.39
N LEU A 73 2.82 -15.57 8.08
CA LEU A 73 1.87 -14.59 7.59
C LEU A 73 1.30 -15.00 6.22
N ALA A 74 2.14 -15.38 5.26
CA ALA A 74 1.70 -15.80 3.94
C ALA A 74 0.83 -17.07 4.00
N GLY A 75 1.30 -18.09 4.71
CA GLY A 75 0.56 -19.34 4.90
C GLY A 75 -0.74 -19.15 5.67
N GLY A 76 -0.71 -18.37 6.76
CA GLY A 76 -1.88 -18.03 7.56
C GLY A 76 -2.90 -17.17 6.81
N THR A 77 -2.44 -16.27 5.93
CA THR A 77 -3.33 -15.46 5.08
C THR A 77 -4.04 -16.34 4.06
N LEU A 78 -3.30 -17.22 3.39
CA LEU A 78 -3.87 -18.11 2.37
C LEU A 78 -4.85 -19.11 3.00
N ALA A 79 -4.46 -19.77 4.08
CA ALA A 79 -5.33 -20.67 4.83
C ALA A 79 -6.55 -19.92 5.40
N GLY A 80 -6.34 -18.74 5.98
CA GLY A 80 -7.41 -17.92 6.54
C GLY A 80 -8.42 -17.49 5.48
N VAL A 81 -7.98 -17.03 4.31
CA VAL A 81 -8.87 -16.66 3.19
C VAL A 81 -9.70 -17.86 2.75
N LEU A 82 -9.08 -19.03 2.56
CA LEU A 82 -9.78 -20.23 2.12
C LEU A 82 -10.78 -20.73 3.17
N LEU A 83 -10.37 -20.80 4.44
CA LEU A 83 -11.23 -21.29 5.51
C LEU A 83 -12.38 -20.33 5.79
N LEU A 84 -12.12 -19.02 5.89
CA LEU A 84 -13.16 -18.03 6.19
C LEU A 84 -14.04 -17.70 4.99
N ALA A 85 -13.63 -18.05 3.76
CA ALA A 85 -14.52 -18.04 2.59
C ALA A 85 -15.61 -19.13 2.66
N LEU A 86 -15.36 -20.23 3.37
CA LEU A 86 -16.31 -21.35 3.52
C LEU A 86 -17.34 -21.11 4.63
N VAL A 87 -17.15 -20.08 5.43
CA VAL A 87 -17.95 -19.81 6.63
C VAL A 87 -19.17 -18.96 6.26
N PRO A 88 -20.39 -19.51 6.26
CA PRO A 88 -21.58 -18.80 5.75
C PRO A 88 -22.01 -17.65 6.65
N PHE A 89 -21.78 -17.73 7.97
CA PHE A 89 -22.18 -16.68 8.92
C PHE A 89 -21.40 -15.37 8.74
N LEU A 90 -20.29 -15.38 7.99
CA LEU A 90 -19.49 -14.19 7.73
C LEU A 90 -19.95 -13.43 6.48
N HIS A 91 -21.02 -13.87 5.81
CA HIS A 91 -21.57 -13.22 4.61
C HIS A 91 -20.49 -12.85 3.58
N GLY A 92 -19.50 -13.73 3.39
CA GLY A 92 -18.38 -13.52 2.47
C GLY A 92 -17.34 -12.46 2.89
N CYS A 93 -17.51 -11.80 4.04
CA CYS A 93 -16.56 -10.80 4.57
C CYS A 93 -15.31 -11.42 5.22
N GLY A 94 -15.32 -12.73 5.48
CA GLY A 94 -14.20 -13.46 6.09
C GLY A 94 -12.85 -13.19 5.41
N PRO A 95 -12.72 -13.38 4.09
CA PRO A 95 -11.51 -13.03 3.34
C PRO A 95 -11.05 -11.58 3.48
N TRP A 96 -11.96 -10.59 3.58
CA TRP A 96 -11.56 -9.19 3.81
C TRP A 96 -10.84 -9.02 5.14
N LEU A 97 -11.40 -9.59 6.21
CA LEU A 97 -10.84 -9.46 7.55
C LEU A 97 -9.43 -10.06 7.59
N VAL A 98 -9.24 -11.21 6.94
CA VAL A 98 -7.92 -11.86 6.83
C VAL A 98 -6.95 -11.02 6.02
N LEU A 99 -7.35 -10.52 4.85
CA LEU A 99 -6.46 -9.74 3.99
C LEU A 99 -6.10 -8.39 4.63
N GLY A 100 -7.06 -7.70 5.23
CA GLY A 100 -6.82 -6.47 5.99
C GLY A 100 -5.91 -6.70 7.20
N GLY A 101 -6.18 -7.77 7.96
CA GLY A 101 -5.35 -8.18 9.10
C GLY A 101 -3.92 -8.55 8.67
N ALA A 102 -3.77 -9.21 7.53
CA ALA A 102 -2.48 -9.56 6.96
C ALA A 102 -1.69 -8.32 6.55
N VAL A 103 -2.32 -7.36 5.87
CA VAL A 103 -1.70 -6.07 5.53
C VAL A 103 -1.29 -5.30 6.78
N GLY A 104 -2.14 -5.27 7.81
CA GLY A 104 -1.84 -4.60 9.08
C GLY A 104 -0.66 -5.25 9.81
N THR A 105 -0.67 -6.58 9.91
CA THR A 105 0.40 -7.37 10.56
C THR A 105 1.71 -7.23 9.80
N TYR A 106 1.67 -7.28 8.47
CA TYR A 106 2.83 -7.00 7.62
C TYR A 106 3.37 -5.57 7.85
N GLY A 107 2.47 -4.58 7.94
CA GLY A 107 2.83 -3.21 8.27
C GLY A 107 3.50 -3.07 9.63
N TYR A 108 3.04 -3.82 10.62
CA TYR A 108 3.68 -3.88 11.95
C TYR A 108 5.09 -4.46 11.88
N PHE A 109 5.29 -5.57 11.16
CA PHE A 109 6.62 -6.18 10.96
C PHE A 109 7.60 -5.23 10.27
N GLU A 110 7.15 -4.46 9.28
CA GLU A 110 7.97 -3.49 8.56
C GLU A 110 8.05 -2.11 9.23
N ARG A 111 7.42 -1.93 10.41
CA ARG A 111 7.29 -0.63 11.12
C ARG A 111 6.72 0.49 10.23
N LEU A 112 5.85 0.13 9.30
CA LEU A 112 5.29 1.02 8.28
C LEU A 112 3.86 1.39 8.63
N ARG A 113 3.69 2.55 9.28
CA ARG A 113 2.39 3.03 9.78
C ARG A 113 1.31 3.07 8.69
N LEU A 114 1.67 3.42 7.46
CA LEU A 114 0.75 3.44 6.31
C LEU A 114 0.02 2.10 6.15
N LEU A 115 0.76 0.98 6.16
CA LEU A 115 0.18 -0.36 5.98
C LEU A 115 -0.65 -0.77 7.19
N VAL A 116 -0.23 -0.41 8.41
CA VAL A 116 -1.03 -0.65 9.62
C VAL A 116 -2.37 0.06 9.52
N THR A 117 -2.38 1.34 9.14
CA THR A 117 -3.62 2.12 9.00
C THR A 117 -4.50 1.63 7.86
N THR A 118 -3.92 1.28 6.71
CA THR A 118 -4.68 0.78 5.57
C THR A 118 -5.27 -0.60 5.87
N GLY A 119 -4.48 -1.51 6.45
CA GLY A 119 -4.96 -2.83 6.88
C GLY A 119 -6.07 -2.72 7.91
N GLY A 120 -5.91 -1.85 8.92
CA GLY A 120 -6.95 -1.55 9.90
C GLY A 120 -8.23 -0.99 9.27
N GLY A 121 -8.10 -0.09 8.29
CA GLY A 121 -9.24 0.44 7.53
C GLY A 121 -9.99 -0.65 6.76
N VAL A 122 -9.28 -1.55 6.09
CA VAL A 122 -9.87 -2.70 5.37
C VAL A 122 -10.61 -3.64 6.33
N VAL A 123 -10.03 -3.92 7.50
CA VAL A 123 -10.69 -4.74 8.55
C VAL A 123 -11.95 -4.05 9.05
N LEU A 124 -11.88 -2.75 9.34
CA LEU A 124 -13.02 -1.96 9.79
C LEU A 124 -14.16 -1.98 8.76
N THR A 125 -13.85 -1.79 7.48
CA THR A 125 -14.86 -1.89 6.41
C THR A 125 -15.48 -3.28 6.32
N GLY A 126 -14.71 -4.35 6.59
CA GLY A 126 -15.23 -5.72 6.63
C GLY A 126 -16.17 -5.98 7.80
N PHE A 127 -15.85 -5.45 8.98
CA PHE A 127 -16.75 -5.52 10.13
C PHE A 127 -18.03 -4.71 9.90
N LEU A 128 -17.91 -3.52 9.32
CA LEU A 128 -19.08 -2.70 8.97
C LEU A 128 -19.97 -3.41 7.93
N ALA A 129 -19.37 -4.08 6.94
CA ALA A 129 -20.12 -4.85 5.95
C ALA A 129 -20.84 -6.05 6.57
N LEU A 130 -20.28 -6.64 7.63
CA LEU A 130 -20.94 -7.70 8.40
C LEU A 130 -22.10 -7.16 9.26
N ALA A 131 -21.98 -5.94 9.79
CA ALA A 131 -22.99 -5.34 10.67
C ALA A 131 -24.16 -4.70 9.89
N ILE A 132 -23.89 -4.10 8.74
CA ILE A 132 -24.89 -3.35 7.96
C ILE A 132 -25.59 -4.30 6.98
N HIS A 133 -26.83 -4.66 7.29
CA HIS A 133 -27.65 -5.60 6.52
C HIS A 133 -28.35 -4.97 5.30
N ALA A 134 -27.77 -3.91 4.74
CA ALA A 134 -28.36 -3.20 3.61
C ALA A 134 -27.55 -3.49 2.35
N ASP A 135 -28.23 -4.07 1.36
CA ASP A 135 -27.60 -4.69 0.18
C ASP A 135 -26.59 -3.78 -0.51
N VAL A 136 -26.85 -2.48 -0.67
CA VAL A 136 -25.94 -1.59 -1.42
C VAL A 136 -24.63 -1.27 -0.68
N TRP A 137 -24.63 -1.36 0.65
CA TRP A 137 -23.50 -0.90 1.46
C TRP A 137 -22.31 -1.85 1.45
N GLY A 138 -22.54 -3.15 1.25
CA GLY A 138 -21.46 -4.14 1.13
C GLY A 138 -20.52 -3.81 -0.03
N GLY A 139 -21.07 -3.59 -1.22
CA GLY A 139 -20.30 -3.20 -2.41
C GLY A 139 -19.64 -1.82 -2.26
N GLY A 140 -20.33 -0.86 -1.62
CA GLY A 140 -19.75 0.47 -1.32
C GLY A 140 -18.54 0.40 -0.38
N LEU A 141 -18.63 -0.38 0.69
CA LEU A 141 -17.52 -0.61 1.62
C LEU A 141 -16.35 -1.34 0.96
N GLN A 142 -16.65 -2.23 0.01
CA GLN A 142 -15.64 -2.90 -0.80
C GLN A 142 -14.87 -1.94 -1.70
N LEU A 143 -15.57 -1.00 -2.33
CA LEU A 143 -14.96 0.07 -3.12
C LEU A 143 -14.10 0.99 -2.27
N LEU A 144 -14.54 1.32 -1.05
CA LEU A 144 -13.75 2.10 -0.11
C LEU A 144 -12.45 1.38 0.29
N ALA A 145 -12.52 0.08 0.58
CA ALA A 145 -11.34 -0.73 0.85
C ALA A 145 -10.39 -0.78 -0.38
N ALA A 146 -10.92 -0.96 -1.58
CA ALA A 146 -10.15 -0.93 -2.83
C ALA A 146 -9.43 0.42 -3.03
N ALA A 147 -10.13 1.53 -2.79
CA ALA A 147 -9.60 2.88 -2.90
C ALA A 147 -8.50 3.15 -1.85
N ALA A 148 -8.69 2.70 -0.61
CA ALA A 148 -7.68 2.83 0.45
C ALA A 148 -6.40 2.05 0.10
N LEU A 149 -6.54 0.84 -0.44
CA LEU A 149 -5.42 0.04 -0.92
C LEU A 149 -4.72 0.68 -2.13
N ALA A 150 -5.49 1.21 -3.10
CA ALA A 150 -4.96 1.94 -4.26
C ALA A 150 -4.18 3.19 -3.83
N PHE A 151 -4.71 3.95 -2.89
CA PHE A 151 -4.04 5.14 -2.34
C PHE A 151 -2.72 4.76 -1.65
N ALA A 152 -2.72 3.70 -0.83
CA ALA A 152 -1.51 3.21 -0.19
C ALA A 152 -0.49 2.68 -1.22
N ALA A 153 -0.93 1.97 -2.25
CA ALA A 153 -0.10 1.52 -3.36
C ALA A 153 0.55 2.71 -4.08
N ASN A 154 -0.24 3.75 -4.41
CA ASN A 154 0.24 4.96 -5.06
C ASN A 154 1.27 5.70 -4.18
N ARG A 155 1.01 5.83 -2.87
CA ARG A 155 1.98 6.43 -1.94
C ARG A 155 3.30 5.66 -1.91
N LEU A 156 3.28 4.33 -1.91
CA LEU A 156 4.50 3.51 -1.99
C LEU A 156 5.19 3.61 -3.35
N PHE A 157 4.43 3.71 -4.43
CA PHE A 157 4.95 3.92 -5.77
C PHE A 157 5.70 5.26 -5.87
N VAL A 158 5.09 6.34 -5.37
CA VAL A 158 5.70 7.68 -5.30
C VAL A 158 6.91 7.67 -4.38
N LEU A 159 6.89 6.97 -3.25
CA LEU A 159 8.08 6.83 -2.39
C LEU A 159 9.25 6.15 -3.09
N ARG A 160 8.97 5.19 -4.00
CA ARG A 160 10.02 4.50 -4.77
C ARG A 160 10.55 5.34 -5.94
N HIS A 161 9.68 6.03 -6.67
CA HIS A 161 10.04 6.69 -7.93
C HIS A 161 10.11 8.22 -7.87
N GLY A 162 9.49 8.85 -6.86
CA GLY A 162 9.33 10.30 -6.75
C GLY A 162 10.53 11.06 -6.19
N ARG A 163 11.50 10.38 -5.56
CA ARG A 163 12.63 11.04 -4.87
C ARG A 163 13.75 11.57 -5.78
N ARG A 164 13.54 11.63 -7.11
CA ARG A 164 14.55 12.12 -8.07
C ARG A 164 14.18 13.40 -8.84
N ARG A 165 13.01 14.01 -8.63
CA ARG A 165 12.60 15.20 -9.41
C ARG A 165 12.71 16.56 -8.71
N GLU A 166 12.94 16.65 -7.41
CA GLU A 166 13.02 17.97 -6.74
C GLU A 166 14.44 18.55 -6.58
N VAL A 167 15.49 17.73 -6.73
CA VAL A 167 16.89 18.17 -6.57
C VAL A 167 17.59 18.45 -7.92
N GLN A 168 16.93 18.16 -9.04
CA GLN A 168 17.52 18.36 -10.38
C GLN A 168 16.93 19.57 -11.14
N ASP A 169 15.84 20.16 -10.65
CA ASP A 169 15.27 21.43 -11.15
C ASP A 169 15.60 22.64 -10.25
N SER A 170 16.36 22.43 -9.16
CA SER A 170 17.03 23.51 -8.41
C SER A 170 18.41 23.75 -9.01
N ASP A 171 18.38 24.40 -10.18
CA ASP A 171 19.41 25.24 -10.79
C ASP A 171 20.88 25.05 -10.31
N PRO A 172 21.76 24.36 -11.07
CA PRO A 172 23.19 24.32 -10.78
C PRO A 172 23.89 25.68 -11.01
N GLY A 173 23.15 26.72 -11.44
CA GLY A 173 23.67 28.07 -11.66
C GLY A 173 23.44 29.07 -10.53
N PHE A 174 22.65 28.77 -9.48
CA PHE A 174 22.15 29.83 -8.59
C PHE A 174 22.88 30.01 -7.25
N ILE A 175 23.71 29.07 -6.77
CA ILE A 175 24.38 29.22 -5.47
C ILE A 175 25.88 29.01 -5.62
N GLY A 176 26.60 30.07 -6.00
CA GLY A 176 28.06 30.04 -6.12
C GLY A 176 28.76 31.33 -6.54
N ARG A 177 28.05 32.45 -6.73
CA ARG A 177 28.65 33.79 -6.72
C ARG A 177 28.24 34.52 -5.45
N PHE A 178 28.84 34.14 -4.34
CA PHE A 178 29.13 35.12 -3.30
C PHE A 178 30.48 35.70 -3.67
N GLU A 179 30.49 36.87 -4.30
CA GLU A 179 31.64 37.77 -4.19
C GLU A 179 31.84 38.00 -2.70
N GLU A 180 32.95 37.49 -2.15
CA GLU A 180 33.49 37.93 -0.87
C GLU A 180 33.67 39.45 -0.97
N PHE A 181 32.72 40.20 -0.42
CA PHE A 181 32.96 41.58 -0.06
C PHE A 181 33.94 41.55 1.11
N ASP A 182 35.22 41.73 0.79
CA ASP A 182 36.28 41.91 1.77
C ASP A 182 35.99 43.19 2.56
N VAL A 183 35.60 43.04 3.83
CA VAL A 183 35.12 44.13 4.69
C VAL A 183 36.26 45.02 5.20
N ASP A 184 37.52 44.68 4.88
CA ASP A 184 38.71 45.33 5.44
C ASP A 184 39.43 46.33 4.50
N ALA A 185 38.86 46.70 3.35
CA ALA A 185 39.41 47.76 2.50
C ALA A 185 38.62 49.08 2.67
N PRO A 186 39.16 50.11 3.36
CA PRO A 186 38.55 51.43 3.32
C PRO A 186 38.62 51.98 1.89
N PRO A 187 37.56 52.62 1.38
CA PRO A 187 37.58 53.19 0.04
C PRO A 187 38.60 54.33 -0.02
N ASN A 188 39.63 54.18 -0.85
CA ASN A 188 40.63 55.21 -1.13
C ASN A 188 39.99 56.39 -1.87
N PHE A 189 39.33 57.29 -1.14
CA PHE A 189 38.72 58.53 -1.65
C PHE A 189 39.73 59.68 -1.85
N TRP A 190 41.04 59.45 -1.64
CA TRP A 190 42.03 60.53 -1.53
C TRP A 190 43.13 60.61 -2.61
N GLU A 191 43.17 59.72 -3.60
CA GLU A 191 44.12 59.91 -4.72
C GLU A 191 43.48 60.77 -5.83
N ARG A 192 43.33 62.06 -5.54
CA ARG A 192 43.37 63.10 -6.57
C ARG A 192 44.75 63.75 -6.54
N ARG A 193 45.57 63.46 -7.55
CA ARG A 193 46.44 64.42 -8.23
C ARG A 193 46.91 63.86 -9.56
#